data_AF-A0A3B8R6B2-F1
#
_entry.id   AF-A0A3B8R6B2-F1
#
_cell.length_a   1.000
_cell.length_b   1.000
_cell.length_c   1.000
_cell.angle_alpha   90.00
_cell.angle_beta   90.00
_cell.angle_gamma   90.00
#
_symmetry.space_group_name_H-M   'P 1'
#
loop_
_entity.id
_entity.type
_entity.pdbx_description
1 polymer ?
#
loop_
_entity_poly.entity_id
_entity_poly.type
_entity_poly.pdbx_seq_one_letter_code
_entity_poly.pdbx_strand_id
1 'polypeptide(L)'
;MLQFDGWKRFLIWSICAIGLLLALPNGFYTRVEQHNDAVIAIDLGAETAENQALAAQWPYWLPSSLVNLGLDLRGGAHLLAEVQVEDVYASRMDAIWPEVRDALRPKRNEVGTIRLQPSPVDELHVKIGDETGMPLALKVVRGLARPVQTLTGVGAKDIDVTLDGDLLIIKLSEAERLASDERTVQQSLEIVRRRIDEVGTREPTIQRQGSQRILIQVPGIGSASELKEIIGTTAQLTFNPV
;
A
#
# COMPACT_ATOMS: atom_id res chain seq x y z
N MET A 1 6.66 29.57 -58.37
CA MET A 1 7.56 28.63 -57.66
C MET A 1 8.21 29.38 -56.52
N LEU A 2 7.98 28.98 -55.27
CA LEU A 2 8.57 29.64 -54.09
C LEU A 2 10.10 29.44 -54.09
N GLN A 3 10.85 30.45 -54.53
CA GLN A 3 12.31 30.45 -54.47
C GLN A 3 12.77 30.79 -53.05
N PHE A 4 12.83 29.79 -52.17
CA PHE A 4 13.48 29.94 -50.87
C PHE A 4 15.00 30.07 -51.04
N ASP A 5 15.57 31.06 -50.36
CA ASP A 5 17.02 31.29 -50.25
C ASP A 5 17.75 30.04 -49.72
N GLY A 6 18.95 29.77 -50.21
CA GLY A 6 19.72 28.55 -49.95
C GLY A 6 20.01 28.32 -48.47
N TRP A 7 20.31 29.40 -47.73
CA TRP A 7 20.52 29.35 -46.28
C TRP A 7 19.24 28.94 -45.53
N LYS A 8 18.08 29.47 -45.94
CA LYS A 8 16.78 29.12 -45.34
C LYS A 8 16.43 27.66 -45.59
N ARG A 9 16.74 27.13 -46.77
CA ARG A 9 16.56 25.69 -47.07
C ARG A 9 17.44 24.83 -46.17
N PHE A 10 18.72 25.17 -46.03
CA PHE A 10 19.64 24.44 -45.15
C PHE A 10 19.15 24.43 -43.69
N LEU A 11 18.66 25.56 -43.19
CA LEU A 11 18.13 25.67 -41.84
C LEU A 11 16.88 24.79 -41.64
N ILE A 12 15.94 24.79 -42.61
CA ILE A 12 14.76 23.92 -42.56
C ILE A 12 15.16 22.44 -42.54
N TRP A 13 16.05 22.01 -43.44
CA TRP A 13 16.53 20.62 -43.47
C TRP A 13 17.24 20.23 -42.17
N SER A 14 18.04 21.13 -41.59
CA SER A 14 18.73 20.88 -40.33
C SER A 14 17.75 20.69 -39.17
N ILE A 15 16.71 21.53 -39.07
CA ILE A 15 15.68 21.39 -38.04
C ILE A 15 14.91 20.08 -38.21
N CYS A 16 14.50 19.74 -39.44
CA CYS A 16 13.83 18.47 -39.70
C CYS A 16 14.71 17.26 -39.37
N ALA A 17 16.01 17.32 -39.70
CA ALA A 17 16.96 16.26 -39.39
C ALA A 17 17.16 16.11 -37.88
N ILE A 18 17.29 17.21 -37.13
CA ILE A 18 17.37 17.19 -35.66
C ILE A 18 16.09 16.58 -35.06
N GLY A 19 14.92 16.99 -35.56
CA GLY A 19 13.63 16.46 -35.10
C GLY A 19 13.52 14.94 -35.32
N LEU A 20 13.93 14.45 -36.50
CA LEU A 20 13.97 13.02 -36.78
C LEU A 20 14.98 12.28 -35.89
N LEU A 21 16.15 12.88 -35.63
CA LEU A 21 17.19 12.29 -34.78
C LEU A 21 16.70 12.16 -33.32
N LEU A 22 16.02 13.18 -32.79
CA LEU A 22 15.40 13.13 -31.47
C LEU A 22 14.21 12.17 -31.38
N ALA A 23 13.48 11.95 -32.49
CA ALA A 23 12.35 11.03 -32.53
C ALA A 23 12.77 9.56 -32.77
N LEU A 24 13.95 9.32 -33.36
CA LEU A 24 14.49 8.01 -33.73
C LEU A 24 14.47 6.96 -32.59
N PRO A 25 14.73 7.29 -31.31
CA PRO A 25 14.69 6.32 -30.22
C PRO A 25 13.32 5.65 -30.08
N ASN A 26 12.24 6.40 -30.32
CA ASN A 26 10.87 5.88 -30.22
C ASN A 26 10.55 4.82 -31.31
N GLY A 27 11.26 4.84 -32.44
CA GLY A 27 11.16 3.80 -33.48
C GLY A 27 11.82 2.48 -33.08
N PHE A 28 12.75 2.51 -32.11
CA PHE A 28 13.45 1.34 -31.56
C PHE A 28 13.16 1.18 -30.06
N TYR A 29 11.92 1.47 -29.65
CA TYR A 29 11.51 1.61 -28.26
C TYR A 29 12.07 0.54 -27.32
N THR A 30 11.86 -0.74 -27.65
CA THR A 30 12.28 -1.87 -26.80
C THR A 30 13.79 -1.99 -26.63
N ARG A 31 14.58 -1.67 -27.67
CA ARG A 31 16.05 -1.71 -27.57
C ARG A 31 16.60 -0.59 -26.71
N VAL A 32 16.03 0.62 -26.86
CA VAL A 32 16.45 1.80 -26.09
C VAL A 32 16.06 1.63 -24.62
N GLU A 33 14.90 1.05 -24.35
CA GLU A 33 14.43 0.72 -23.00
C GLU A 33 15.38 -0.27 -22.32
N GLN A 34 15.68 -1.40 -22.97
CA GLN A 34 16.63 -2.40 -22.44
C GLN A 34 18.02 -1.82 -22.20
N HIS A 35 18.49 -0.94 -23.10
CA HIS A 35 19.74 -0.21 -22.90
C HIS A 35 19.69 0.69 -21.66
N ASN A 36 18.66 1.53 -21.53
CA ASN A 36 18.50 2.47 -20.42
C ASN A 36 18.39 1.72 -19.07
N ASP A 37 17.58 0.66 -19.01
CA ASP A 37 17.44 -0.18 -17.82
C ASP A 37 18.77 -0.83 -17.43
N ALA A 38 19.52 -1.35 -18.40
CA ALA A 38 20.81 -1.98 -18.16
C ALA A 38 21.88 -0.99 -17.68
N VAL A 39 21.90 0.23 -18.23
CA VAL A 39 22.80 1.31 -17.77
C VAL A 39 22.50 1.67 -16.32
N ILE A 40 21.22 1.83 -15.95
CA ILE A 40 20.80 2.09 -14.57
C ILE A 40 21.22 0.95 -13.65
N ALA A 41 21.01 -0.31 -14.07
CA ALA A 41 21.40 -1.48 -13.27
C ALA A 41 22.91 -1.55 -13.04
N ILE A 42 23.72 -1.22 -14.05
CA ILE A 42 25.19 -1.14 -13.94
C ILE A 42 25.59 -0.03 -12.94
N ASP A 43 25.00 1.15 -13.04
CA ASP A 43 25.27 2.27 -12.13
C ASP A 43 24.89 1.95 -10.67
N LEU A 44 23.90 1.09 -10.46
CA LEU A 44 23.49 0.56 -9.16
C LEU A 44 24.38 -0.61 -8.67
N GLY A 45 25.42 -0.99 -9.42
CA GLY A 45 26.42 -2.00 -9.04
C GLY A 45 26.16 -3.41 -9.58
N ALA A 46 25.14 -3.61 -10.42
CA ALA A 46 24.85 -4.90 -11.06
C ALA A 46 25.61 -5.05 -12.40
N GLU A 47 26.95 -5.05 -12.35
CA GLU A 47 27.82 -5.25 -13.52
C GLU A 47 27.86 -6.73 -13.96
N THR A 48 26.77 -7.20 -14.57
CA THR A 48 26.70 -8.54 -15.17
C THR A 48 27.08 -8.50 -16.65
N ALA A 49 27.57 -9.62 -17.19
CA ALA A 49 27.85 -9.76 -18.63
C ALA A 49 26.59 -9.57 -19.49
N GLU A 50 25.42 -9.91 -18.95
CA GLU A 50 24.13 -9.69 -19.59
C GLU A 50 23.78 -8.20 -19.65
N ASN A 51 23.90 -7.46 -18.55
CA ASN A 51 23.64 -6.02 -18.51
C ASN A 51 24.59 -5.26 -19.43
N GLN A 52 25.87 -5.66 -19.52
CA GLN A 52 26.81 -5.06 -20.47
C GLN A 52 26.41 -5.32 -21.93
N ALA A 53 25.91 -6.51 -22.25
CA ALA A 53 25.43 -6.83 -23.59
C ALA A 53 24.16 -6.04 -23.95
N LEU A 54 23.24 -5.85 -23.00
CA LEU A 54 22.04 -5.02 -23.18
C LEU A 54 22.40 -3.53 -23.33
N ALA A 55 23.32 -3.02 -22.51
CA ALA A 55 23.81 -1.64 -22.62
C ALA A 55 24.56 -1.39 -23.95
N ALA A 56 25.18 -2.39 -24.57
CA ALA A 56 25.83 -2.22 -25.86
C ALA A 56 24.87 -2.13 -27.07
N GLN A 57 23.57 -2.40 -26.89
CA GLN A 57 22.61 -2.44 -27.99
C GLN A 57 22.24 -1.06 -28.57
N TRP A 58 22.50 0.01 -27.82
CA TRP A 58 22.24 1.38 -28.25
C TRP A 58 23.51 2.24 -28.13
N PRO A 59 23.89 3.00 -29.17
CA PRO A 59 25.09 3.82 -29.10
C PRO A 59 24.92 5.00 -28.13
N TYR A 60 25.91 5.22 -27.26
CA TYR A 60 25.91 6.30 -26.25
C TYR A 60 25.81 7.72 -26.83
N TRP A 61 26.20 7.91 -28.10
CA TRP A 61 26.18 9.21 -28.78
C TRP A 61 24.81 9.55 -29.38
N LEU A 62 23.90 8.58 -29.43
CA LEU A 62 22.57 8.74 -29.98
C LEU A 62 21.58 9.05 -28.83
N PRO A 63 20.58 9.93 -29.03
CA PRO A 63 19.60 10.20 -27.99
C PRO A 63 18.93 8.92 -27.48
N SER A 64 18.66 8.85 -26.19
CA SER A 64 17.96 7.71 -25.56
C SER A 64 16.67 8.13 -24.84
N SER A 65 16.22 9.37 -25.05
CA SER A 65 14.97 9.89 -24.51
C SER A 65 13.79 9.17 -25.16
N LEU A 66 13.03 8.44 -24.35
CA LEU A 66 11.80 7.79 -24.77
C LEU A 66 10.59 8.59 -24.30
N VAL A 67 9.52 8.56 -25.11
CA VAL A 67 8.21 9.05 -24.68
C VAL A 67 7.59 8.01 -23.75
N ASN A 68 7.01 8.45 -22.63
CA ASN A 68 6.25 7.58 -21.74
C ASN A 68 4.98 7.11 -22.47
N LEU A 69 5.00 5.86 -22.95
CA LEU A 69 3.83 5.22 -23.55
C LEU A 69 2.88 4.77 -22.43
N GLY A 70 1.61 5.17 -22.54
CA GLY A 70 0.55 4.69 -21.66
C GLY A 70 0.29 3.19 -21.84
N LEU A 71 -0.48 2.62 -20.91
CA LEU A 71 -0.81 1.19 -20.86
C LEU A 71 -1.33 0.62 -22.19
N ASP A 72 -2.17 1.38 -22.90
CA ASP A 72 -2.81 0.94 -24.15
C ASP A 72 -1.81 0.76 -25.31
N LEU A 73 -0.70 1.50 -25.29
CA LEU A 73 0.33 1.44 -26.33
C LEU A 73 1.51 0.54 -25.95
N ARG A 74 1.79 0.39 -24.65
CA ARG A 74 2.93 -0.39 -24.13
C ARG A 74 2.55 -1.83 -23.79
N GLY A 75 1.25 -2.11 -23.61
CA GLY A 75 0.78 -3.33 -22.95
C GLY A 75 1.12 -3.31 -21.45
N GLY A 76 0.35 -4.01 -20.63
CA GLY A 76 0.60 -4.10 -19.19
C GLY A 76 -0.59 -4.67 -18.41
N ALA A 77 -0.47 -4.68 -17.08
CA ALA A 77 -1.53 -5.15 -16.20
C ALA A 77 -2.25 -3.99 -15.51
N HIS A 78 -3.56 -4.12 -15.44
CA HIS A 78 -4.45 -3.28 -14.68
C HIS A 78 -5.15 -4.12 -13.62
N LEU A 79 -4.97 -3.79 -12.35
CA LEU A 79 -5.55 -4.53 -11.24
C LEU A 79 -6.17 -3.58 -10.22
N LEU A 80 -7.38 -3.92 -9.78
CA LEU A 80 -8.04 -3.25 -8.67
C LEU A 80 -8.04 -4.18 -7.47
N ALA A 81 -7.27 -3.85 -6.46
CA ALA A 81 -7.18 -4.62 -5.21
C ALA A 81 -8.13 -4.02 -4.16
N GLU A 82 -8.80 -4.89 -3.40
CA GLU A 82 -9.62 -4.51 -2.26
C GLU A 82 -8.87 -4.84 -0.97
N VAL A 83 -8.83 -3.89 -0.03
CA VAL A 83 -8.16 -4.02 1.26
C VAL A 83 -9.16 -4.57 2.26
N GLN A 84 -8.85 -5.72 2.86
CA GLN A 84 -9.67 -6.36 3.89
C GLN A 84 -9.44 -5.66 5.23
N VAL A 85 -10.31 -4.70 5.57
CA VAL A 85 -10.21 -3.93 6.83
C VAL A 85 -10.85 -4.68 8.00
N GLU A 86 -11.75 -5.61 7.71
CA GLU A 86 -12.46 -6.42 8.69
C GLU A 86 -11.50 -7.28 9.52
N ASP A 87 -10.49 -7.85 8.87
CA ASP A 87 -9.43 -8.65 9.53
C ASP A 87 -8.58 -7.79 10.49
N VAL A 88 -8.44 -6.49 10.19
CA VAL A 88 -7.72 -5.54 11.05
C VAL A 88 -8.53 -5.25 12.30
N TYR A 89 -9.85 -5.12 12.20
CA TYR A 89 -10.73 -4.96 13.36
C TYR A 89 -10.68 -6.21 14.25
N ALA A 90 -10.74 -7.40 13.65
CA ALA A 90 -10.62 -8.68 14.35
C ALA A 90 -9.32 -8.74 15.17
N SER A 91 -8.20 -8.49 14.49
CA SER A 91 -6.87 -8.49 15.10
C SER A 91 -6.74 -7.45 16.20
N ARG A 92 -7.43 -6.30 16.06
CA ARG A 92 -7.46 -5.26 17.07
C ARG A 92 -8.28 -5.68 18.29
N MET A 93 -9.43 -6.33 18.12
CA MET A 93 -10.24 -6.86 19.23
C MET A 93 -9.49 -7.95 20.00
N ASP A 94 -8.81 -8.85 19.28
CA ASP A 94 -7.96 -9.89 19.87
C ASP A 94 -6.81 -9.30 20.69
N ALA A 95 -6.22 -8.20 20.24
CA ALA A 95 -5.17 -7.49 20.97
C ALA A 95 -5.69 -6.75 22.22
N ILE A 96 -6.93 -6.25 22.19
CA ILE A 96 -7.55 -5.54 23.33
C ILE A 96 -7.93 -6.50 24.45
N TRP A 97 -8.30 -7.74 24.14
CA TRP A 97 -8.73 -8.72 25.15
C TRP A 97 -7.69 -8.94 26.28
N PRO A 98 -6.41 -9.22 25.99
CA PRO A 98 -5.37 -9.31 27.01
C PRO A 98 -5.27 -8.04 27.88
N GLU A 99 -5.37 -6.86 27.29
CA GLU A 99 -5.30 -5.59 28.02
C GLU A 99 -6.48 -5.44 29.00
N VAL A 100 -7.70 -5.75 28.55
CA VAL A 100 -8.91 -5.72 29.37
C VAL A 100 -8.82 -6.72 30.52
N ARG A 101 -8.41 -7.95 30.22
CA ARG A 101 -8.23 -9.02 31.21
C ARG A 101 -7.20 -8.61 32.26
N ASP A 102 -6.06 -8.09 31.85
CA ASP A 102 -4.96 -7.73 32.74
C ASP A 102 -5.28 -6.50 33.58
N ALA A 103 -6.10 -5.56 33.07
CA ALA A 103 -6.60 -4.41 33.82
C ALA A 103 -7.66 -4.78 34.88
N LEU A 104 -8.53 -5.75 34.57
CA LEU A 104 -9.59 -6.21 35.48
C LEU A 104 -9.10 -7.22 36.52
N ARG A 105 -8.05 -7.98 36.21
CA ARG A 105 -7.50 -9.04 37.08
C ARG A 105 -7.14 -8.57 38.50
N PRO A 106 -6.49 -7.41 38.74
CA PRO A 106 -6.24 -6.90 40.09
C PRO A 106 -7.51 -6.56 40.89
N LYS A 107 -8.62 -6.33 40.18
CA LYS A 107 -9.93 -5.96 40.74
C LYS A 107 -10.91 -7.13 40.83
N ARG A 108 -10.43 -8.36 40.60
CA ARG A 108 -11.24 -9.59 40.60
C ARG A 108 -12.06 -9.80 41.88
N ASN A 109 -11.59 -9.32 43.02
CA ASN A 109 -12.35 -9.42 44.28
C ASN A 109 -13.63 -8.58 44.29
N GLU A 110 -13.67 -7.51 43.48
CA GLU A 110 -14.78 -6.56 43.38
C GLU A 110 -15.64 -6.84 42.13
N VAL A 111 -15.05 -7.35 41.03
CA VAL A 111 -15.76 -7.62 39.76
C VAL A 111 -16.12 -9.09 39.55
N GLY A 112 -15.68 -9.98 40.43
CA GLY A 112 -15.91 -11.41 40.30
C GLY A 112 -15.15 -12.06 39.13
N THR A 113 -15.71 -13.13 38.56
CA THR A 113 -15.07 -13.88 37.47
C THR A 113 -15.21 -13.13 36.14
N ILE A 114 -14.12 -13.05 35.38
CA ILE A 114 -14.08 -12.39 34.06
C ILE A 114 -14.05 -13.49 33.00
N ARG A 115 -15.03 -13.53 32.11
CA ARG A 115 -15.10 -14.53 31.03
C ARG A 115 -15.34 -13.86 29.69
N LEU A 116 -14.52 -14.19 28.71
CA LEU A 116 -14.80 -13.86 27.32
C LEU A 116 -16.03 -14.66 26.87
N GLN A 117 -16.97 -14.00 26.20
CA GLN A 117 -18.10 -14.63 25.54
C GLN A 117 -17.90 -14.60 24.02
N PRO A 118 -18.54 -15.52 23.27
CA PRO A 118 -18.58 -15.41 21.82
C PRO A 118 -19.19 -14.07 21.40
N SER A 119 -18.47 -13.31 20.58
CA SER A 119 -18.89 -12.00 20.09
C SER A 119 -18.69 -11.90 18.57
N PRO A 120 -19.34 -10.94 17.90
CA PRO A 120 -19.00 -10.55 16.53
C PRO A 120 -17.53 -10.13 16.40
N VAL A 121 -17.02 -10.13 15.16
CA VAL A 121 -15.61 -9.84 14.85
C VAL A 121 -15.16 -8.43 15.27
N ASP A 122 -16.09 -7.48 15.29
CA ASP A 122 -15.89 -6.07 15.59
C ASP A 122 -16.20 -5.70 17.05
N GLU A 123 -16.53 -6.68 17.89
CA GLU A 123 -16.92 -6.47 19.28
C GLU A 123 -16.24 -7.45 20.22
N LEU A 124 -16.03 -7.02 21.46
CA LEU A 124 -15.53 -7.86 22.53
C LEU A 124 -16.56 -7.91 23.65
N HIS A 125 -17.10 -9.11 23.91
CA HIS A 125 -18.12 -9.33 24.94
C HIS A 125 -17.49 -9.99 26.17
N VAL A 126 -17.48 -9.27 27.29
CA VAL A 126 -16.86 -9.73 28.54
C VAL A 126 -17.93 -9.84 29.61
N LYS A 127 -18.20 -11.07 30.05
CA LYS A 127 -19.12 -11.36 31.15
C LYS A 127 -18.43 -11.12 32.49
N ILE A 128 -19.07 -10.34 33.34
CA ILE A 128 -18.60 -10.00 34.68
C ILE A 128 -19.46 -10.78 35.70
N GLY A 129 -18.80 -11.54 36.57
CA GLY A 129 -19.50 -12.45 37.48
C GLY A 129 -20.22 -11.77 38.65
N ASP A 130 -19.80 -10.55 39.02
CA ASP A 130 -20.46 -9.77 40.07
C ASP A 130 -21.10 -8.51 39.47
N GLU A 131 -22.43 -8.45 39.48
CA GLU A 131 -23.20 -7.30 38.99
C GLU A 131 -22.91 -6.02 39.77
N THR A 132 -22.57 -6.14 41.06
CA THR A 132 -22.25 -4.96 41.90
C THR A 132 -20.92 -4.30 41.49
N GLY A 133 -20.02 -5.08 40.90
CA GLY A 133 -18.74 -4.64 40.37
C GLY A 133 -18.81 -4.03 38.97
N MET A 134 -19.95 -4.06 38.28
CA MET A 134 -20.07 -3.58 36.90
C MET A 134 -19.70 -2.11 36.69
N PRO A 135 -20.13 -1.16 37.55
CA PRO A 135 -19.72 0.24 37.41
C PRO A 135 -18.20 0.42 37.52
N LEU A 136 -17.54 -0.38 38.37
CA LEU A 136 -16.09 -0.38 38.49
C LEU A 136 -15.43 -0.95 37.24
N ALA A 137 -15.92 -2.10 36.74
CA ALA A 137 -15.41 -2.72 35.52
C ALA A 137 -15.51 -1.76 34.32
N LEU A 138 -16.67 -1.12 34.13
CA LEU A 138 -16.87 -0.11 33.11
C LEU A 138 -15.87 1.04 33.23
N LYS A 139 -15.65 1.55 34.44
CA LYS A 139 -14.69 2.64 34.69
C LYS A 139 -13.27 2.24 34.34
N VAL A 140 -12.84 1.03 34.72
CA VAL A 140 -11.51 0.51 34.42
C VAL A 140 -11.31 0.39 32.91
N VAL A 141 -12.25 -0.24 32.20
CA VAL A 141 -12.13 -0.47 30.76
C VAL A 141 -12.22 0.83 29.96
N ARG A 142 -13.08 1.79 30.35
CA ARG A 142 -13.07 3.14 29.76
C ARG A 142 -11.78 3.91 29.99
N GLY A 143 -11.01 3.54 31.01
CA GLY A 143 -9.67 4.05 31.30
C GLY A 143 -8.60 3.51 30.35
N LEU A 144 -8.84 2.37 29.70
CA LEU A 144 -7.94 1.82 28.68
C LEU A 144 -8.07 2.53 27.33
N ALA A 145 -9.17 3.24 27.12
CA ALA A 145 -9.45 3.93 25.87
C ALA A 145 -8.39 5.01 25.58
N ARG A 146 -7.77 4.92 24.40
CA ARG A 146 -6.69 5.77 23.93
C ARG A 146 -7.23 6.87 23.02
N PRO A 147 -6.61 8.05 22.98
CA PRO A 147 -7.00 9.09 22.05
C PRO A 147 -6.66 8.66 20.62
N VAL A 148 -7.63 8.80 19.70
CA VAL A 148 -7.41 8.54 18.28
C VAL A 148 -6.80 9.78 17.63
N GLN A 149 -5.68 9.60 16.92
CA GLN A 149 -5.12 10.66 16.09
C GLN A 149 -5.88 10.71 14.76
N THR A 150 -6.88 11.58 14.67
CA THR A 150 -7.57 11.86 13.40
C THR A 150 -7.36 13.32 13.01
N LEU A 151 -7.37 13.59 11.70
CA LEU A 151 -7.28 14.95 11.15
C LEU A 151 -8.41 15.88 11.63
N THR A 152 -9.55 15.31 12.03
CA THR A 152 -10.79 16.04 12.35
C THR A 152 -11.23 15.92 13.81
N GLY A 153 -10.71 14.96 14.58
CA GLY A 153 -11.23 14.61 15.89
C GLY A 153 -10.31 15.02 17.04
N VAL A 154 -10.63 16.15 17.68
CA VAL A 154 -10.10 16.47 19.00
C VAL A 154 -10.86 15.63 20.04
N GLY A 155 -10.17 14.71 20.71
CA GLY A 155 -10.68 14.02 21.91
C GLY A 155 -11.51 12.75 21.69
N ALA A 156 -11.59 12.24 20.45
CA ALA A 156 -12.22 10.93 20.21
C ALA A 156 -11.38 9.80 20.82
N LYS A 157 -12.06 8.81 21.40
CA LYS A 157 -11.46 7.61 21.99
C LYS A 157 -11.52 6.44 21.02
N ASP A 158 -10.61 5.49 21.15
CA ASP A 158 -10.49 4.36 20.23
C ASP A 158 -11.57 3.28 20.45
N ILE A 159 -12.10 3.19 21.67
CA ILE A 159 -13.14 2.24 22.04
C ILE A 159 -14.35 2.91 22.68
N ASP A 160 -15.51 2.35 22.38
CA ASP A 160 -16.78 2.60 23.05
C ASP A 160 -17.15 1.40 23.92
N VAL A 161 -17.57 1.67 25.15
CA VAL A 161 -17.87 0.64 26.13
C VAL A 161 -19.28 0.82 26.67
N THR A 162 -20.13 -0.18 26.42
CA THR A 162 -21.52 -0.23 26.85
C THR A 162 -21.76 -1.40 27.81
N LEU A 163 -22.79 -1.27 28.62
CA LEU A 163 -23.24 -2.32 29.55
C LEU A 163 -24.56 -2.89 29.03
N ASP A 164 -24.67 -4.21 29.04
CA ASP A 164 -25.91 -4.95 28.80
C ASP A 164 -26.06 -6.02 29.89
N GLY A 165 -26.74 -5.65 30.99
CA GLY A 165 -26.86 -6.52 32.17
C GLY A 165 -25.51 -6.89 32.79
N ASP A 166 -25.18 -8.18 32.78
CA ASP A 166 -23.91 -8.74 33.27
C ASP A 166 -22.82 -8.83 32.17
N LEU A 167 -23.10 -8.26 30.98
CA LEU A 167 -22.21 -8.23 29.84
C LEU A 167 -21.62 -6.83 29.60
N LEU A 168 -20.30 -6.76 29.52
CA LEU A 168 -19.57 -5.59 29.09
C LEU A 168 -19.27 -5.72 27.59
N ILE A 169 -19.81 -4.81 26.78
CA ILE A 169 -19.62 -4.80 25.33
C ILE A 169 -18.64 -3.68 24.99
N ILE A 170 -17.54 -4.05 24.37
CA ILE A 170 -16.48 -3.13 23.92
C ILE A 170 -16.48 -3.16 22.40
N LYS A 171 -16.57 -2.00 21.76
CA LYS A 171 -16.54 -1.86 20.31
C LYS A 171 -15.52 -0.81 19.91
N LEU A 172 -14.99 -0.90 18.70
CA LEU A 172 -14.24 0.22 18.11
C LEU A 172 -15.18 1.40 17.87
N SER A 173 -14.74 2.59 18.23
CA SER A 173 -15.48 3.80 17.89
C SER A 173 -15.47 4.03 16.37
N GLU A 174 -16.46 4.77 15.86
CA GLU A 174 -16.50 5.14 14.43
C GLU A 174 -15.24 5.92 14.01
N ALA A 175 -14.74 6.78 14.90
CA ALA A 175 -13.51 7.54 14.68
C ALA A 175 -12.29 6.63 14.53
N GLU A 176 -12.15 5.60 15.37
CA GLU A 176 -11.06 4.63 15.26
C GLU A 176 -11.19 3.76 14.02
N ARG A 177 -12.40 3.34 13.65
CA ARG A 177 -12.63 2.57 12.42
C ARG A 177 -12.16 3.36 11.20
N LEU A 178 -12.59 4.61 11.06
CA LEU A 178 -12.17 5.45 9.94
C LEU A 178 -10.65 5.68 9.95
N ALA A 179 -10.06 5.96 11.12
CA ALA A 179 -8.62 6.15 11.26
C ALA A 179 -7.83 4.87 10.93
N SER A 180 -8.34 3.71 11.34
CA SER A 180 -7.74 2.42 11.09
C SER A 180 -7.82 2.07 9.60
N ASP A 181 -8.94 2.35 8.94
CA ASP A 181 -9.13 2.14 7.50
C ASP A 181 -8.13 2.97 6.70
N GLU A 182 -8.02 4.27 7.00
CA GLU A 182 -7.06 5.15 6.34
C GLU A 182 -5.62 4.66 6.54
N ARG A 183 -5.24 4.30 7.78
CA ARG A 183 -3.92 3.75 8.08
C ARG A 183 -3.67 2.44 7.32
N THR A 184 -4.65 1.55 7.28
CA THR A 184 -4.54 0.23 6.62
C THR A 184 -4.40 0.38 5.12
N VAL A 185 -5.18 1.27 4.50
CA VAL A 185 -5.09 1.53 3.05
C VAL A 185 -3.76 2.20 2.70
N GLN A 186 -3.31 3.17 3.49
CA GLN A 186 -2.00 3.81 3.27
C GLN A 186 -0.86 2.81 3.41
N GLN A 187 -0.89 1.98 4.45
CA GLN A 187 0.10 0.93 4.66
C GLN A 187 0.09 -0.09 3.50
N SER A 188 -1.10 -0.48 3.02
CA SER A 188 -1.24 -1.38 1.88
C SER A 188 -0.66 -0.77 0.61
N LEU A 189 -0.88 0.54 0.38
CA LEU A 189 -0.30 1.26 -0.75
C LEU A 189 1.23 1.24 -0.72
N GLU A 190 1.84 1.52 0.43
CA GLU A 190 3.30 1.48 0.57
C GLU A 190 3.86 0.06 0.43
N ILE A 191 3.15 -0.96 0.92
CA ILE A 191 3.54 -2.37 0.73
C ILE A 191 3.52 -2.72 -0.77
N VAL A 192 2.45 -2.36 -1.48
CA VAL A 192 2.33 -2.61 -2.91
C VAL A 192 3.42 -1.88 -3.69
N ARG A 193 3.69 -0.61 -3.37
CA ARG A 193 4.76 0.17 -4.00
C ARG A 193 6.11 -0.53 -3.87
N ARG A 194 6.53 -0.85 -2.64
CA ARG A 194 7.81 -1.53 -2.38
C ARG A 194 7.93 -2.87 -3.11
N ARG A 195 6.86 -3.67 -3.15
CA ARG A 195 6.87 -4.96 -3.87
C ARG A 195 7.02 -4.83 -5.37
N ILE A 196 6.43 -3.78 -5.95
CA ILE A 196 6.56 -3.53 -7.38
C ILE A 196 7.96 -3.00 -7.69
N ASP A 197 8.49 -2.10 -6.84
CA ASP A 197 9.85 -1.57 -6.97
C ASP A 197 10.92 -2.68 -6.89
N GLU A 198 10.71 -3.72 -6.06
CA GLU A 198 11.59 -4.90 -5.97
C GLU A 198 11.69 -5.69 -7.28
N VAL A 199 10.69 -5.62 -8.16
CA VAL A 199 10.66 -6.30 -9.47
C VAL A 199 11.26 -5.43 -10.59
N GLY A 200 11.68 -4.19 -10.28
CA GLY A 200 12.50 -3.34 -11.15
C GLY A 200 11.80 -2.08 -11.69
N THR A 201 12.53 -1.36 -12.55
CA THR A 201 12.43 0.04 -13.05
C THR A 201 11.13 0.49 -13.74
N ARG A 202 10.02 -0.24 -13.59
CA ARG A 202 8.75 0.09 -14.24
C ARG A 202 8.02 1.15 -13.42
N GLU A 203 7.93 2.39 -13.91
CA GLU A 203 7.15 3.49 -13.30
C GLU A 203 5.67 3.09 -13.10
N PRO A 204 5.26 2.59 -11.92
CA PRO A 204 3.93 2.03 -11.75
C PRO A 204 2.99 3.13 -11.27
N THR A 205 1.76 3.14 -11.79
CA THR A 205 0.72 4.02 -11.26
C THR A 205 -0.06 3.28 -10.17
N ILE A 206 0.18 3.67 -8.93
CA ILE A 206 -0.50 3.11 -7.76
C ILE A 206 -1.28 4.23 -7.08
N GLN A 207 -2.60 4.11 -7.07
CA GLN A 207 -3.49 5.14 -6.54
C GLN A 207 -4.62 4.52 -5.72
N ARG A 208 -5.03 5.22 -4.66
CA ARG A 208 -6.24 4.86 -3.93
C ARG A 208 -7.47 5.16 -4.80
N GLN A 209 -8.38 4.19 -4.91
CA GLN A 209 -9.65 4.33 -5.60
C GLN A 209 -10.80 4.12 -4.61
N GLY A 210 -11.44 5.21 -4.18
CA GLY A 210 -12.50 5.15 -3.16
C GLY A 210 -11.96 4.91 -1.74
N SER A 211 -12.77 4.31 -0.86
CA SER A 211 -12.42 4.14 0.55
C SER A 211 -11.46 2.97 0.80
N GLN A 212 -11.66 1.83 0.14
CA GLN A 212 -10.99 0.55 0.46
C GLN A 212 -10.30 -0.12 -0.72
N ARG A 213 -10.21 0.52 -1.89
CA ARG A 213 -9.59 -0.07 -3.08
C ARG A 213 -8.34 0.66 -3.52
N ILE A 214 -7.44 -0.09 -4.13
CA ILE A 214 -6.17 0.40 -4.66
C ILE A 214 -6.10 0.01 -6.13
N LEU A 215 -6.01 1.01 -6.98
CA LEU A 215 -5.76 0.89 -8.41
C LEU A 215 -4.26 0.72 -8.64
N ILE A 216 -3.89 -0.32 -9.37
CA ILE A 216 -2.51 -0.66 -9.68
C ILE A 216 -2.41 -0.82 -11.19
N GLN A 217 -1.54 -0.04 -11.80
CA GLN A 217 -1.22 -0.13 -13.23
C GLN A 217 0.29 -0.24 -13.39
N VAL A 218 0.73 -1.35 -13.96
CA VAL A 218 2.15 -1.61 -14.21
C VAL A 218 2.35 -1.79 -15.71
N PRO A 219 3.05 -0.85 -16.38
CA PRO A 219 3.36 -0.99 -17.80
C PRO A 219 4.39 -2.10 -18.04
N GLY A 220 4.26 -2.83 -19.15
CA GLY A 220 5.27 -3.81 -19.58
C GLY A 220 5.36 -5.09 -18.72
N ILE A 221 4.36 -5.37 -17.88
CA ILE A 221 4.18 -6.69 -17.24
C ILE A 221 3.23 -7.56 -18.08
N GLY A 222 3.51 -8.86 -18.19
CA GLY A 222 2.85 -9.74 -19.16
C GLY A 222 1.38 -9.99 -18.86
N SER A 223 0.98 -10.06 -17.58
CA SER A 223 -0.41 -10.33 -17.21
C SER A 223 -0.78 -9.83 -15.80
N ALA A 224 -2.09 -9.69 -15.55
CA ALA A 224 -2.62 -9.40 -14.22
C ALA A 224 -2.38 -10.53 -13.21
N SER A 225 -2.25 -11.78 -13.66
CA SER A 225 -1.93 -12.92 -12.79
C SER A 225 -0.52 -12.82 -12.22
N GLU A 226 0.45 -12.48 -13.06
CA GLU A 226 1.84 -12.26 -12.65
C GLU A 226 1.93 -11.10 -11.64
N LEU A 227 1.23 -9.99 -11.91
CA LEU A 227 1.12 -8.88 -10.96
C LEU A 227 0.49 -9.32 -9.63
N LYS A 228 -0.55 -10.17 -9.68
CA LYS A 228 -1.21 -10.72 -8.49
C LYS A 228 -0.28 -11.60 -7.66
N GLU A 229 0.60 -12.39 -8.28
CA GLU A 229 1.55 -13.24 -7.56
C GLU A 229 2.59 -12.41 -6.79
N ILE A 230 3.09 -11.32 -7.40
CA ILE A 230 4.02 -10.37 -6.79
C ILE A 230 3.39 -9.70 -5.55
N ILE A 231 2.17 -9.18 -5.68
CA ILE A 231 1.51 -8.43 -4.59
C ILE A 231 0.79 -9.34 -3.58
N GLY A 232 0.34 -10.53 -3.99
CA GLY A 232 -0.59 -11.38 -3.24
C GLY A 232 0.07 -12.31 -2.22
N THR A 233 1.39 -12.44 -2.23
CA THR A 233 2.10 -13.29 -1.26
C THR A 233 2.17 -12.59 0.09
N THR A 234 1.23 -12.79 1.01
CA THR A 234 1.29 -12.20 2.36
C THR A 234 2.54 -12.69 3.10
N ALA A 235 3.56 -11.83 3.23
CA ALA A 235 4.77 -12.14 3.98
C ALA A 235 4.55 -11.79 5.46
N GLN A 236 4.01 -12.73 6.23
CA GLN A 236 3.98 -12.62 7.70
C GLN A 236 5.28 -13.18 8.27
N LEU A 237 6.10 -12.30 8.87
CA LEU A 237 7.26 -12.70 9.64
C LEU A 237 6.83 -12.92 11.10
N THR A 238 6.81 -14.17 11.54
CA THR A 238 6.59 -14.52 12.96
C THR A 238 7.91 -14.94 13.61
N PHE A 239 8.21 -14.35 14.76
CA PHE A 239 9.35 -14.76 15.58
C PHE A 239 8.85 -15.79 16.59
N ASN A 240 9.23 -17.06 16.40
CA ASN A 240 8.97 -18.11 17.36
C ASN A 240 10.19 -18.28 18.28
N PRO A 241 10.03 -18.25 19.61
CA PRO A 241 11.12 -18.59 20.52
C PRO A 241 11.53 -20.05 20.29
N VAL A 242 12.84 -20.27 20.19
CA VAL A 242 13.47 -21.59 20.04
C VAL A 242 13.76 -22.20 21.40
#